data_AF-A0A2V9UWQ9-F1
#
_entry.id   AF-A0A2V9UWQ9-F1
#
_cell.length_a   1.000
_cell.length_b   1.000
_cell.length_c   1.000
_cell.angle_alpha   90.00
_cell.angle_beta   90.00
_cell.angle_gamma   90.00
#
_symmetry.space_group_name_H-M   'P 1'
#
loop_
_entity.id
_entity.type
_entity.pdbx_description
1 polymer ?
#
loop_
_entity_poly.entity_id
_entity_poly.type
_entity_poly.pdbx_seq_one_letter_code
_entity_poly.pdbx_strand_id
1 'polypeptide(L)'
;MKRIAMSVVILSLTVWAGAQTYGQGGQQSPPAMPTSRGAQSGQTMPAGQTAPAQATAPAAKRPPQAKTQPEFDAWKAADATTRTTAEEQASAQKNPGDTAKIMAAVADRSEKAADDFATKFPDSEVRILLYKPAMRNYHNLINQDKTEAMGRKVLNLDADDPEALVMVSEVIAERTHESDIDKDQRFDEAMKMAQKALQTVETDTTFNPGTPQERIDAYKALLRSNAYSVMGAIDFKKNNFASAQTNLQKSIDAYPSEPDAVVVLQLAIALDKQDKYPDALKVANRAVELTQDSTQIGKLARNERDRLQQLTGGAPPPAQPQAQPPKN
;
A
#
# COMPACT_ATOMS: atom_id res chain seq x y z
N MET A 1 -1.70 -21.13 25.62
CA MET A 1 -2.32 -19.82 25.38
C MET A 1 -1.24 -18.87 24.86
N LYS A 2 -1.08 -18.79 23.54
CA LYS A 2 0.01 -18.03 22.88
C LYS A 2 -0.59 -16.82 22.18
N ARG A 3 -0.06 -15.64 22.51
CA ARG A 3 -0.47 -14.33 22.00
C ARG A 3 -0.17 -14.26 20.50
N ILE A 4 -1.16 -13.87 19.74
CA ILE A 4 -1.07 -13.59 18.31
C ILE A 4 -0.17 -12.36 18.15
N ALA A 5 0.95 -12.51 17.43
CA ALA A 5 1.68 -11.37 16.89
C ALA A 5 0.83 -10.79 15.74
N MET A 6 -0.20 -10.04 16.12
CA MET A 6 -0.86 -9.10 15.24
C MET A 6 0.10 -7.92 15.11
N SER A 7 0.96 -7.96 14.11
CA SER A 7 1.48 -6.72 13.52
C SER A 7 0.37 -6.10 12.69
N VAL A 8 -0.74 -5.74 13.36
CA VAL A 8 -1.67 -4.76 12.82
C VAL A 8 -1.01 -3.44 13.15
N VAL A 9 -0.26 -2.88 12.20
CA VAL A 9 0.00 -1.44 12.24
C VAL A 9 -1.36 -0.78 11.99
N ILE A 10 -2.13 -0.66 13.06
CA ILE A 10 -3.27 0.25 13.11
C ILE A 10 -2.63 1.64 13.05
N LEU A 11 -2.37 2.14 11.84
CA LEU A 11 -2.17 3.55 11.59
C LEU A 11 -3.54 4.26 11.70
N SER A 12 -4.17 4.16 12.87
CA SER A 12 -5.20 5.08 13.31
C SER A 12 -4.51 6.36 13.74
N LEU A 13 -4.12 7.19 12.77
CA LEU A 13 -3.81 8.58 13.04
C LEU A 13 -5.10 9.39 12.94
N THR A 14 -5.88 9.37 14.01
CA THR A 14 -6.74 10.51 14.34
C THR A 14 -5.86 11.57 14.99
N VAL A 15 -5.43 12.55 14.19
CA VAL A 15 -5.14 13.89 14.69
C VAL A 15 -6.10 14.84 13.97
N TRP A 16 -6.99 15.39 14.77
CA TRP A 16 -7.98 16.40 14.43
C TRP A 16 -7.25 17.71 14.10
N ALA A 17 -7.23 18.11 12.83
CA ALA A 17 -6.99 19.50 12.41
C ALA A 17 -7.42 19.69 10.94
N GLY A 18 -8.66 19.31 10.61
CA GLY A 18 -9.19 19.42 9.25
C GLY A 18 -10.52 20.15 9.15
N ALA A 19 -11.06 20.71 10.23
CA ALA A 19 -12.41 21.31 10.19
C ALA A 19 -12.43 22.85 10.21
N GLN A 20 -11.30 23.54 10.40
CA GLN A 20 -11.27 25.00 10.48
C GLN A 20 -10.91 25.72 9.17
N THR A 21 -10.34 25.04 8.18
CA THR A 21 -9.93 25.67 6.92
C THR A 21 -10.91 25.51 5.76
N TYR A 22 -11.94 24.68 5.88
CA TYR A 22 -12.91 24.44 4.79
C TYR A 22 -14.13 25.37 4.79
N GLY A 23 -14.16 26.37 5.68
CA GLY A 23 -15.31 27.26 5.89
C GLY A 23 -15.11 28.75 5.56
N GLN A 24 -13.98 29.17 5.00
CA GLN A 24 -13.82 30.57 4.55
C GLN A 24 -13.55 30.63 3.05
N GLY A 25 -14.63 30.85 2.29
CA GLY A 25 -14.52 31.52 1.00
C GLY A 25 -13.99 32.94 1.22
N GLY A 26 -12.71 33.15 0.95
CA GLY A 26 -12.09 34.46 0.86
C GLY A 26 -11.53 34.65 -0.54
N GLN A 27 -12.12 35.59 -1.28
CA GLN A 27 -11.58 36.09 -2.55
C GLN A 27 -10.09 36.42 -2.40
N GLN A 28 -9.23 35.66 -3.06
CA GLN A 28 -7.84 36.06 -3.24
C GLN A 28 -7.77 37.02 -4.43
N SER A 29 -7.74 38.32 -4.13
CA SER A 29 -7.21 39.34 -5.03
C SER A 29 -5.72 39.06 -5.31
N PRO A 30 -5.21 39.32 -6.53
CA PRO A 30 -3.82 39.05 -6.86
C PRO A 30 -2.87 39.96 -6.05
N PRO A 31 -1.69 39.47 -5.64
CA PRO A 31 -0.75 40.29 -4.88
C PRO A 31 -0.19 41.42 -5.75
N ALA A 32 -0.28 42.64 -5.21
CA ALA A 32 0.33 43.84 -5.76
C ALA A 32 1.86 43.70 -5.79
N MET A 33 2.47 44.03 -6.93
CA MET A 33 3.91 44.19 -7.05
C MET A 33 4.39 45.39 -6.22
N PRO A 34 5.45 45.26 -5.40
CA PRO A 34 6.10 46.42 -4.84
C PRO A 34 6.97 47.11 -5.91
N THR A 35 6.55 48.31 -6.29
CA THR A 35 7.40 49.31 -6.96
C THR A 35 8.54 49.74 -6.04
N SER A 36 9.78 49.37 -6.36
CA SER A 36 10.97 50.04 -5.86
C SER A 36 11.70 50.74 -7.01
N ARG A 37 11.68 52.08 -6.95
CA ARG A 37 12.44 53.00 -7.79
C ARG A 37 13.82 53.18 -7.16
N GLY A 38 14.89 52.95 -7.92
CA GLY A 38 16.27 53.27 -7.54
C GLY A 38 17.19 53.10 -8.74
N ALA A 39 17.82 54.19 -9.18
CA ALA A 39 18.60 54.29 -10.41
C ALA A 39 20.11 54.15 -10.18
N GLN A 40 20.80 53.68 -11.24
CA GLN A 40 22.25 53.81 -11.58
C GLN A 40 23.27 53.12 -10.66
N SER A 41 24.32 52.43 -11.12
CA SER A 41 25.06 52.50 -12.39
C SER A 41 25.98 51.26 -12.59
N GLY A 42 26.19 50.90 -13.87
CA GLY A 42 27.41 50.34 -14.48
C GLY A 42 28.17 49.16 -13.86
N GLN A 43 28.11 47.99 -14.50
CA GLN A 43 29.28 47.26 -15.02
C GLN A 43 28.86 45.99 -15.79
N THR A 44 29.38 45.86 -17.01
CA THR A 44 29.23 44.70 -17.90
C THR A 44 30.16 43.57 -17.48
N MET A 45 29.63 42.34 -17.33
CA MET A 45 30.40 41.10 -17.23
C MET A 45 29.81 40.05 -18.20
N PRO A 46 30.63 39.16 -18.79
CA PRO A 46 30.29 38.39 -19.98
C PRO A 46 29.49 37.12 -19.68
N ALA A 47 28.81 36.66 -20.73
CA ALA A 47 27.92 35.51 -20.78
C ALA A 47 28.62 34.16 -20.55
N GLY A 48 27.87 33.21 -19.97
CA GLY A 48 28.08 31.78 -20.21
C GLY A 48 28.19 30.90 -18.97
N GLN A 49 27.10 30.73 -18.22
CA GLN A 49 26.83 29.53 -17.44
C GLN A 49 25.34 29.50 -17.08
N THR A 50 24.53 28.87 -17.93
CA THR A 50 23.16 28.51 -17.59
C THR A 50 23.20 27.44 -16.50
N ALA A 51 22.89 27.82 -15.27
CA ALA A 51 22.52 26.85 -14.24
C ALA A 51 21.39 25.96 -14.78
N PRO A 52 21.42 24.64 -14.57
CA PRO A 52 20.35 23.78 -15.02
C PRO A 52 19.04 24.28 -14.39
N ALA A 53 18.05 24.57 -15.24
CA ALA A 53 16.71 24.90 -14.80
C ALA A 53 16.26 23.79 -13.84
N GLN A 54 16.04 24.16 -12.57
CA GLN A 54 15.33 23.31 -11.63
C GLN A 54 13.97 23.02 -12.28
N ALA A 55 13.81 21.80 -12.79
CA ALA A 55 12.52 21.33 -13.25
C ALA A 55 11.55 21.51 -12.09
N THR A 56 10.57 22.39 -12.27
CA THR A 56 9.48 22.55 -11.31
C THR A 56 8.82 21.19 -11.18
N ALA A 57 8.87 20.60 -9.98
CA ALA A 57 8.20 19.35 -9.69
C ALA A 57 6.72 19.46 -10.13
N PRO A 58 6.15 18.42 -10.76
CA PRO A 58 4.74 18.44 -11.15
C PRO A 58 3.88 18.81 -9.94
N ALA A 59 2.94 19.74 -10.14
CA ALA A 59 2.05 20.17 -9.07
C ALA A 59 1.18 19.00 -8.60
N ALA A 60 1.14 18.75 -7.29
CA ALA A 60 0.30 17.73 -6.70
C ALA A 60 -1.19 18.01 -6.96
N LYS A 61 -1.98 16.94 -7.09
CA LYS A 61 -3.43 17.04 -7.31
C LYS A 61 -4.12 17.71 -6.12
N ARG A 62 -5.08 18.62 -6.39
CA ARG A 62 -5.89 19.26 -5.34
C ARG A 62 -6.70 18.20 -4.59
N PRO A 63 -6.80 18.26 -3.24
CA PRO A 63 -7.63 17.33 -2.49
C PRO A 63 -9.12 17.45 -2.86
N PRO A 64 -9.90 16.36 -2.81
CA PRO A 64 -11.35 16.37 -3.02
C PRO A 64 -12.06 17.33 -2.06
N GLN A 65 -13.10 18.04 -2.53
CA GLN A 65 -13.87 18.97 -1.71
C GLN A 65 -15.38 18.75 -1.82
N ALA A 66 -16.08 18.93 -0.69
CA ALA A 66 -17.52 19.04 -0.71
C ALA A 66 -17.93 20.39 -1.30
N LYS A 67 -18.96 20.41 -2.15
CA LYS A 67 -19.44 21.61 -2.85
C LYS A 67 -20.46 22.39 -2.02
N THR A 68 -21.12 21.74 -1.06
CA THR A 68 -22.18 22.35 -0.25
C THR A 68 -22.10 21.93 1.22
N GLN A 69 -22.69 22.74 2.11
CA GLN A 69 -22.76 22.41 3.54
C GLN A 69 -23.53 21.10 3.81
N PRO A 70 -24.71 20.83 3.19
CA PRO A 70 -25.40 19.55 3.38
C PRO A 70 -24.59 18.33 2.93
N GLU A 71 -23.81 18.47 1.86
CA GLU A 71 -22.89 17.43 1.39
C GLU A 71 -21.76 17.20 2.41
N PHE A 72 -21.14 18.28 2.91
CA PHE A 72 -20.10 18.17 3.93
C PHE A 72 -20.61 17.52 5.22
N ASP A 73 -21.82 17.88 5.67
CA ASP A 73 -22.42 17.29 6.86
C ASP A 73 -22.76 15.81 6.67
N ALA A 74 -23.29 15.44 5.50
CA ALA A 74 -23.54 14.05 5.15
C ALA A 74 -22.24 13.23 5.03
N TRP A 75 -21.19 13.81 4.46
CA TRP A 75 -19.88 13.16 4.37
C TRP A 75 -19.31 12.91 5.76
N LYS A 76 -19.33 13.89 6.67
CA LYS A 76 -18.88 13.69 8.06
C LYS A 76 -19.65 12.58 8.76
N ALA A 77 -20.98 12.53 8.56
CA ALA A 77 -21.82 11.48 9.14
C ALA A 77 -21.44 10.10 8.59
N ALA A 78 -21.21 9.99 7.27
CA ALA A 78 -20.78 8.75 6.64
C ALA A 78 -19.36 8.33 7.07
N ASP A 79 -18.41 9.27 7.09
CA ASP A 79 -17.02 9.05 7.50
C ASP A 79 -16.92 8.54 8.94
N ALA A 80 -17.78 9.01 9.85
CA ALA A 80 -17.84 8.51 11.21
C ALA A 80 -18.15 7.01 11.29
N THR A 81 -18.89 6.45 10.33
CA THR A 81 -19.21 5.01 10.28
C THR A 81 -18.04 4.14 9.85
N THR A 82 -17.01 4.72 9.24
CA THR A 82 -15.86 3.97 8.69
C THR A 82 -14.89 3.45 9.76
N ARG A 83 -15.11 3.83 11.03
CA ARG A 83 -14.24 3.55 12.17
C ARG A 83 -14.98 2.71 13.20
N THR A 84 -14.23 2.02 14.05
CA THR A 84 -14.80 1.34 15.23
C THR A 84 -15.34 2.36 16.23
N THR A 85 -16.44 2.01 16.88
CA THR A 85 -16.98 2.79 18.01
C THR A 85 -16.22 2.46 19.29
N ALA A 86 -16.35 3.31 20.31
CA ALA A 86 -15.78 3.04 21.63
C ALA A 86 -16.31 1.73 22.25
N GLU A 87 -17.59 1.42 22.01
CA GLU A 87 -18.22 0.18 22.49
C GLU A 87 -17.65 -1.06 21.79
N GLU A 88 -17.43 -0.98 20.49
CA GLU A 88 -16.80 -2.06 19.72
C GLU A 88 -15.35 -2.28 20.12
N GLN A 89 -14.61 -1.21 20.34
CA GLN A 89 -13.24 -1.29 20.87
C GLN A 89 -13.23 -1.95 22.26
N ALA A 90 -14.14 -1.56 23.14
CA ALA A 90 -14.29 -2.18 24.46
C ALA A 90 -14.69 -3.67 24.37
N SER A 91 -15.52 -4.04 23.38
CA SER A 91 -15.89 -5.44 23.13
C SER A 91 -14.70 -6.26 22.64
N ALA A 92 -13.95 -5.76 21.64
CA ALA A 92 -12.76 -6.42 21.11
C ALA A 92 -11.67 -6.59 22.20
N GLN A 93 -11.56 -5.62 23.11
CA GLN A 93 -10.63 -5.71 24.23
C GLN A 93 -11.02 -6.80 25.23
N LYS A 94 -12.31 -6.94 25.55
CA LYS A 94 -12.81 -8.00 26.45
C LYS A 94 -12.74 -9.38 25.82
N ASN A 95 -13.09 -9.45 24.53
CA ASN A 95 -13.16 -10.69 23.77
C ASN A 95 -12.39 -10.51 22.44
N PRO A 96 -11.08 -10.82 22.40
CA PRO A 96 -10.29 -10.66 21.18
C PRO A 96 -10.80 -11.44 19.97
N GLY A 97 -11.56 -12.52 20.19
CA GLY A 97 -12.24 -13.29 19.15
C GLY A 97 -13.31 -12.49 18.38
N ASP A 98 -13.84 -11.41 18.96
CA ASP A 98 -14.83 -10.55 18.30
C ASP A 98 -14.20 -9.60 17.27
N THR A 99 -12.87 -9.43 17.28
CA THR A 99 -12.16 -8.45 16.44
C THR A 99 -12.48 -8.64 14.96
N ALA A 100 -12.39 -9.86 14.43
CA ALA A 100 -12.66 -10.12 13.01
C ALA A 100 -14.13 -9.81 12.64
N LYS A 101 -15.06 -10.15 13.52
CA LYS A 101 -16.50 -9.86 13.34
C LYS A 101 -16.77 -8.36 13.34
N ILE A 102 -16.14 -7.62 14.27
CA ILE A 102 -16.26 -6.16 14.35
C ILE A 102 -15.69 -5.52 13.09
N MET A 103 -14.50 -5.93 12.64
CA MET A 103 -13.89 -5.39 11.44
C MET A 103 -14.73 -5.67 10.18
N ALA A 104 -15.34 -6.86 10.08
CA ALA A 104 -16.30 -7.17 9.01
C ALA A 104 -17.52 -6.23 9.06
N ALA A 105 -18.12 -6.03 10.23
CA ALA A 105 -19.24 -5.10 10.39
C ALA A 105 -18.85 -3.65 10.07
N VAL A 106 -17.63 -3.22 10.41
CA VAL A 106 -17.09 -1.90 10.03
C VAL A 106 -16.93 -1.79 8.52
N ALA A 107 -16.41 -2.82 7.85
CA ALA A 107 -16.27 -2.83 6.39
C ALA A 107 -17.64 -2.71 5.70
N ASP A 108 -18.61 -3.52 6.11
CA ASP A 108 -19.96 -3.54 5.53
C ASP A 108 -20.69 -2.20 5.71
N ARG A 109 -20.63 -1.60 6.90
CA ARG A 109 -21.24 -0.27 7.09
C ARG A 109 -20.46 0.84 6.39
N SER A 110 -19.14 0.71 6.20
CA SER A 110 -18.35 1.67 5.43
C SER A 110 -18.79 1.69 3.97
N GLU A 111 -18.93 0.50 3.35
CA GLU A 111 -19.45 0.38 1.98
C GLU A 111 -20.85 0.95 1.89
N LYS A 112 -21.75 0.55 2.80
CA LYS A 112 -23.12 1.06 2.81
C LYS A 112 -23.18 2.58 2.91
N ALA A 113 -22.41 3.18 3.82
CA ALA A 113 -22.37 4.63 3.98
C ALA A 113 -21.82 5.34 2.74
N ALA A 114 -20.82 4.75 2.08
CA ALA A 114 -20.29 5.27 0.83
C ALA A 114 -21.33 5.20 -0.31
N ASP A 115 -22.05 4.09 -0.43
CA ASP A 115 -23.09 3.89 -1.45
C ASP A 115 -24.32 4.80 -1.22
N ASP A 116 -24.79 4.89 0.02
CA ASP A 116 -25.89 5.79 0.40
C ASP A 116 -25.51 7.26 0.12
N PHE A 117 -24.28 7.65 0.47
CA PHE A 117 -23.77 8.99 0.17
C PHE A 117 -23.67 9.25 -1.34
N ALA A 118 -23.10 8.31 -2.10
CA ALA A 118 -22.96 8.43 -3.55
C ALA A 118 -24.31 8.49 -4.27
N THR A 119 -25.33 7.82 -3.75
CA THR A 119 -26.71 7.91 -4.25
C THR A 119 -27.29 9.30 -4.05
N LYS A 120 -27.06 9.92 -2.89
CA LYS A 120 -27.57 11.25 -2.55
C LYS A 120 -26.78 12.38 -3.21
N PHE A 121 -25.47 12.20 -3.40
CA PHE A 121 -24.55 13.19 -3.95
C PHE A 121 -23.69 12.56 -5.08
N PRO A 122 -24.29 12.24 -6.24
CA PRO A 122 -23.61 11.53 -7.32
C PRO A 122 -22.50 12.32 -8.01
N ASP A 123 -22.44 13.65 -7.82
CA ASP A 123 -21.39 14.51 -8.37
C ASP A 123 -20.38 14.98 -7.32
N SER A 124 -20.45 14.41 -6.11
CA SER A 124 -19.55 14.76 -5.01
C SER A 124 -18.14 14.24 -5.26
N GLU A 125 -17.15 15.11 -5.06
CA GLU A 125 -15.73 14.73 -5.11
C GLU A 125 -15.34 13.88 -3.90
N VAL A 126 -15.99 14.07 -2.74
CA VAL A 126 -15.61 13.40 -1.48
C VAL A 126 -16.10 11.95 -1.39
N ARG A 127 -16.79 11.43 -2.41
CA ARG A 127 -17.10 9.98 -2.53
C ARG A 127 -15.84 9.11 -2.41
N ILE A 128 -14.72 9.57 -2.99
CA ILE A 128 -13.46 8.85 -2.92
C ILE A 128 -12.95 8.70 -1.48
N LEU A 129 -13.22 9.69 -0.62
CA LEU A 129 -12.83 9.67 0.79
C LEU A 129 -13.61 8.63 1.60
N LEU A 130 -14.74 8.12 1.10
CA LEU A 130 -15.54 7.07 1.74
C LEU A 130 -15.22 5.67 1.17
N TYR A 131 -15.03 5.55 -0.15
CA TYR A 131 -14.69 4.26 -0.75
C TYR A 131 -13.27 3.79 -0.41
N LYS A 132 -12.30 4.70 -0.21
CA LYS A 132 -10.92 4.33 0.17
C LYS A 132 -10.86 3.59 1.52
N PRO A 133 -11.45 4.10 2.62
CA PRO A 133 -11.56 3.33 3.87
C PRO A 133 -12.28 1.99 3.69
N ALA A 134 -13.37 1.92 2.94
CA ALA A 134 -14.09 0.67 2.70
C ALA A 134 -13.20 -0.37 1.98
N MET A 135 -12.45 0.04 0.95
CA MET A 135 -11.46 -0.79 0.25
C MET A 135 -10.42 -1.34 1.22
N ARG A 136 -9.78 -0.48 2.02
CA ARG A 136 -8.77 -0.90 3.02
C ARG A 136 -9.34 -1.87 4.05
N ASN A 137 -10.55 -1.62 4.53
CA ASN A 137 -11.21 -2.48 5.51
C ASN A 137 -11.42 -3.88 4.95
N TYR A 138 -11.86 -4.01 3.69
CA TYR A 138 -11.98 -5.31 3.03
C TYR A 138 -10.63 -5.96 2.72
N HIS A 139 -9.62 -5.18 2.34
CA HIS A 139 -8.27 -5.68 2.10
C HIS A 139 -7.67 -6.29 3.38
N ASN A 140 -7.82 -5.62 4.53
CA ASN A 140 -7.38 -6.12 5.84
C ASN A 140 -8.10 -7.41 6.27
N LEU A 141 -9.30 -7.64 5.75
CA LEU A 141 -10.07 -8.87 5.99
C LEU A 141 -9.76 -9.97 4.97
N ILE A 142 -8.84 -9.72 4.03
CA ILE A 142 -8.52 -10.60 2.91
C ILE A 142 -9.79 -10.91 2.10
N ASN A 143 -10.75 -9.97 2.07
CA ASN A 143 -11.93 -10.06 1.25
C ASN A 143 -11.63 -9.49 -0.14
N GLN A 144 -11.01 -10.33 -0.97
CA GLN A 144 -10.49 -9.93 -2.27
C GLN A 144 -11.61 -9.42 -3.21
N ASP A 145 -12.78 -10.08 -3.23
CA ASP A 145 -13.93 -9.65 -4.04
C ASP A 145 -14.36 -8.22 -3.72
N LYS A 146 -14.55 -7.92 -2.43
CA LYS A 146 -14.96 -6.58 -2.00
C LYS A 146 -13.84 -5.56 -2.08
N THR A 147 -12.59 -5.97 -1.90
CA THR A 147 -11.41 -5.12 -2.11
C THR A 147 -11.36 -4.63 -3.55
N GLU A 148 -11.46 -5.54 -4.52
CA GLU A 148 -11.49 -5.19 -5.93
C GLU A 148 -12.71 -4.33 -6.28
N ALA A 149 -13.90 -4.68 -5.77
CA ALA A 149 -15.11 -3.91 -6.04
C ALA A 149 -15.00 -2.46 -5.56
N MET A 150 -14.53 -2.23 -4.32
CA MET A 150 -14.36 -0.88 -3.78
C MET A 150 -13.19 -0.15 -4.44
N GLY A 151 -12.09 -0.85 -4.73
CA GLY A 151 -10.95 -0.28 -5.44
C GLY A 151 -11.32 0.19 -6.84
N ARG A 152 -12.12 -0.57 -7.59
CA ARG A 152 -12.65 -0.12 -8.89
C ARG A 152 -13.59 1.08 -8.76
N LYS A 153 -14.38 1.19 -7.68
CA LYS A 153 -15.15 2.43 -7.40
C LYS A 153 -14.23 3.63 -7.15
N VAL A 154 -13.12 3.45 -6.44
CA VAL A 154 -12.08 4.49 -6.27
C VAL A 154 -11.48 4.86 -7.63
N LEU A 155 -11.04 3.89 -8.43
CA LEU A 155 -10.42 4.14 -9.74
C LEU A 155 -11.37 4.78 -10.76
N ASN A 156 -12.67 4.55 -10.64
CA ASN A 156 -13.66 5.26 -11.46
C ASN A 156 -13.80 6.75 -11.07
N LEU A 157 -13.50 7.11 -9.83
CA LEU A 157 -13.47 8.50 -9.35
C LEU A 157 -12.12 9.16 -9.60
N ASP A 158 -11.04 8.37 -9.48
CA ASP A 158 -9.66 8.78 -9.68
C ASP A 158 -8.82 7.63 -10.21
N ALA A 159 -8.64 7.61 -11.54
CA ALA A 159 -7.87 6.56 -12.22
C ALA A 159 -6.37 6.58 -11.88
N ASP A 160 -5.88 7.66 -11.26
CA ASP A 160 -4.48 7.84 -10.90
C ASP A 160 -4.21 7.52 -9.41
N ASP A 161 -5.22 7.14 -8.61
CA ASP A 161 -5.04 6.86 -7.18
C ASP A 161 -4.06 5.69 -6.95
N PRO A 162 -2.84 5.95 -6.45
CA PRO A 162 -1.78 4.94 -6.41
C PRO A 162 -2.09 3.80 -5.45
N GLU A 163 -2.88 4.04 -4.42
CA GLU A 163 -3.25 3.03 -3.44
C GLU A 163 -4.26 2.04 -4.02
N ALA A 164 -5.32 2.54 -4.66
CA ALA A 164 -6.30 1.69 -5.31
C ALA A 164 -5.70 0.91 -6.48
N LEU A 165 -4.80 1.54 -7.26
CA LEU A 165 -4.06 0.86 -8.32
C LEU A 165 -3.27 -0.34 -7.78
N VAL A 166 -2.53 -0.16 -6.69
CA VAL A 166 -1.79 -1.26 -6.03
C VAL A 166 -2.74 -2.34 -5.54
N MET A 167 -3.74 -2.01 -4.72
CA MET A 167 -4.61 -3.01 -4.09
C MET A 167 -5.43 -3.81 -5.11
N VAL A 168 -5.94 -3.16 -6.17
CA VAL A 168 -6.68 -3.87 -7.23
C VAL A 168 -5.72 -4.75 -8.04
N SER A 169 -4.52 -4.26 -8.37
CA SER A 169 -3.53 -5.05 -9.10
C SER A 169 -3.09 -6.30 -8.33
N GLU A 170 -2.93 -6.19 -7.02
CA GLU A 170 -2.60 -7.30 -6.12
C GLU A 170 -3.71 -8.35 -6.13
N VAL A 171 -4.97 -7.95 -5.93
CA VAL A 171 -6.11 -8.88 -5.97
C VAL A 171 -6.22 -9.60 -7.31
N ILE A 172 -6.06 -8.87 -8.43
CA ILE A 172 -6.09 -9.48 -9.76
C ILE A 172 -4.95 -10.49 -9.89
N ALA A 173 -3.73 -10.11 -9.51
CA ALA A 173 -2.55 -10.96 -9.62
C ALA A 173 -2.70 -12.23 -8.77
N GLU A 174 -3.17 -12.12 -7.52
CA GLU A 174 -3.35 -13.26 -6.61
C GLU A 174 -4.40 -14.24 -7.13
N ARG A 175 -5.54 -13.73 -7.58
CA ARG A 175 -6.69 -14.54 -8.02
C ARG A 175 -6.56 -15.12 -9.42
N THR A 176 -5.60 -14.66 -10.20
CA THR A 176 -5.34 -15.23 -11.52
C THR A 176 -4.56 -16.52 -11.37
N HIS A 177 -5.16 -17.61 -11.87
CA HIS A 177 -4.60 -18.95 -11.88
C HIS A 177 -4.07 -19.29 -13.27
N GLU A 178 -3.12 -20.25 -13.31
CA GLU A 178 -2.54 -20.71 -14.58
C GLU A 178 -3.57 -21.37 -15.52
N SER A 179 -4.65 -21.92 -14.95
CA SER A 179 -5.75 -22.54 -15.69
C SER A 179 -6.77 -21.55 -16.27
N ASP A 180 -6.70 -20.26 -15.91
CA ASP A 180 -7.69 -19.27 -16.34
C ASP A 180 -7.52 -18.95 -17.84
N ILE A 181 -8.62 -18.94 -18.58
CA ILE A 181 -8.62 -18.67 -20.03
C ILE A 181 -8.15 -17.24 -20.31
N ASP A 182 -8.47 -16.30 -19.44
CA ASP A 182 -8.16 -14.88 -19.54
C ASP A 182 -6.91 -14.47 -18.73
N LYS A 183 -6.09 -15.43 -18.26
CA LYS A 183 -4.95 -15.18 -17.37
C LYS A 183 -4.01 -14.08 -17.87
N ASP A 184 -3.70 -14.08 -19.16
CA ASP A 184 -2.73 -13.14 -19.72
C ASP A 184 -3.31 -11.73 -19.76
N GLN A 185 -4.60 -11.59 -20.08
CA GLN A 185 -5.31 -10.32 -20.01
C GLN A 185 -5.35 -9.77 -18.58
N ARG A 186 -5.68 -10.62 -17.61
CA ARG A 186 -5.74 -10.24 -16.18
C ARG A 186 -4.37 -9.81 -15.67
N PHE A 187 -3.32 -10.56 -15.99
CA PHE A 187 -1.96 -10.18 -15.62
C PHE A 187 -1.53 -8.87 -16.28
N ASP A 188 -1.89 -8.63 -17.54
CA ASP A 188 -1.53 -7.40 -18.23
C ASP A 188 -2.28 -6.19 -17.66
N GLU A 189 -3.54 -6.36 -17.22
CA GLU A 189 -4.27 -5.33 -16.46
C GLU A 189 -3.56 -5.00 -15.15
N ALA A 190 -3.24 -6.01 -14.34
CA ALA A 190 -2.56 -5.83 -13.06
C ALA A 190 -1.18 -5.18 -13.22
N MET A 191 -0.40 -5.60 -14.23
CA MET A 191 0.90 -4.98 -14.53
C MET A 191 0.77 -3.51 -14.87
N LYS A 192 -0.22 -3.13 -15.70
CA LYS A 192 -0.46 -1.72 -16.05
C LYS A 192 -0.84 -0.90 -14.81
N MET A 193 -1.69 -1.44 -13.94
CA MET A 193 -2.07 -0.78 -12.70
C MET A 193 -0.88 -0.58 -11.76
N ALA A 194 -0.07 -1.62 -11.53
CA ALA A 194 1.12 -1.53 -10.68
C ALA A 194 2.15 -0.52 -11.24
N GLN A 195 2.39 -0.54 -12.56
CA GLN A 195 3.25 0.45 -13.22
C GLN A 195 2.70 1.87 -13.09
N LYS A 196 1.39 2.05 -13.22
CA LYS A 196 0.74 3.34 -13.09
C LYS A 196 0.85 3.86 -11.65
N ALA A 197 0.72 3.01 -10.64
CA ALA A 197 0.93 3.39 -9.25
C ALA A 197 2.35 3.93 -9.01
N LEU A 198 3.37 3.31 -9.61
CA LEU A 198 4.75 3.81 -9.53
C LEU A 198 4.92 5.20 -10.17
N GLN A 199 4.10 5.54 -11.18
CA GLN A 199 4.12 6.87 -11.81
C GLN A 199 3.42 7.92 -10.96
N THR A 200 2.34 7.54 -10.25
CA THR A 200 1.46 8.49 -9.56
C THR A 200 1.73 8.59 -8.05
N VAL A 201 2.49 7.67 -7.46
CA VAL A 201 2.79 7.65 -6.02
C VAL A 201 3.40 8.96 -5.50
N GLU A 202 4.17 9.66 -6.34
CA GLU A 202 4.80 10.90 -5.94
C GLU A 202 3.88 12.13 -6.00
N THR A 203 2.87 12.12 -6.87
CA THR A 203 2.03 13.28 -7.25
C THR A 203 0.57 13.18 -6.77
N ASP A 204 0.05 11.97 -6.61
CA ASP A 204 -1.37 11.68 -6.39
C ASP A 204 -1.63 11.03 -5.03
N THR A 205 -0.78 11.34 -4.05
CA THR A 205 -1.00 11.02 -2.63
C THR A 205 -1.40 12.27 -1.87
N THR A 206 -2.49 12.18 -1.09
CA THR A 206 -2.97 13.27 -0.23
C THR A 206 -2.77 12.90 1.23
N PHE A 207 -2.22 13.82 2.01
CA PHE A 207 -1.99 13.66 3.44
C PHE A 207 -2.61 14.82 4.22
N ASN A 208 -2.94 14.57 5.49
CA ASN A 208 -3.42 15.63 6.36
C ASN A 208 -2.31 16.67 6.60
N PRO A 209 -2.65 17.97 6.68
CA PRO A 209 -1.70 18.99 7.11
C PRO A 209 -1.04 18.62 8.44
N GLY A 210 0.29 18.76 8.52
CA GLY A 210 1.07 18.40 9.70
C GLY A 210 1.44 16.92 9.82
N THR A 211 1.09 16.07 8.83
CA THR A 211 1.65 14.71 8.76
C THR A 211 3.17 14.80 8.66
N PRO A 212 3.94 14.15 9.56
CA PRO A 212 5.40 14.18 9.50
C PRO A 212 5.93 13.64 8.17
N GLN A 213 6.94 14.32 7.60
CA GLN A 213 7.50 13.95 6.28
C GLN A 213 7.97 12.49 6.24
N GLU A 214 8.60 12.01 7.31
CA GLU A 214 9.04 10.61 7.43
C GLU A 214 7.87 9.61 7.25
N ARG A 215 6.67 9.93 7.75
CA ARG A 215 5.49 9.08 7.57
C ARG A 215 4.97 9.13 6.14
N ILE A 216 5.05 10.30 5.49
CA ILE A 216 4.69 10.47 4.08
C ILE A 216 5.63 9.62 3.22
N ASP A 217 6.93 9.73 3.46
CA ASP A 217 7.96 9.02 2.70
C ASP A 217 7.86 7.51 2.92
N ALA A 218 7.61 7.06 4.16
CA ALA A 218 7.39 5.64 4.48
C ALA A 218 6.14 5.08 3.78
N TYR A 219 5.03 5.84 3.74
CA TYR A 219 3.82 5.41 3.03
C TYR A 219 4.05 5.27 1.52
N LYS A 220 4.70 6.27 0.90
CA LYS A 220 5.06 6.21 -0.52
C LYS A 220 6.02 5.05 -0.82
N ALA A 221 7.00 4.83 0.06
CA ALA A 221 7.92 3.71 -0.01
C ALA A 221 7.21 2.35 0.05
N LEU A 222 6.24 2.20 0.95
CA LEU A 222 5.39 1.01 1.04
C LEU A 222 4.59 0.78 -0.24
N LEU A 223 3.95 1.82 -0.80
CA LEU A 223 3.23 1.69 -2.08
C LEU A 223 4.14 1.28 -3.23
N ARG A 224 5.36 1.85 -3.31
CA ARG A 224 6.37 1.43 -4.30
C ARG A 224 6.76 -0.02 -4.10
N SER A 225 7.00 -0.44 -2.86
CA SER A 225 7.32 -1.82 -2.52
C SER A 225 6.23 -2.79 -2.97
N ASN A 226 4.97 -2.49 -2.68
CA ASN A 226 3.83 -3.32 -3.06
C ASN A 226 3.63 -3.37 -4.58
N ALA A 227 3.76 -2.25 -5.29
CA ALA A 227 3.69 -2.24 -6.74
C ALA A 227 4.76 -3.16 -7.38
N TYR A 228 6.01 -3.08 -6.89
CA TYR A 228 7.06 -3.98 -7.34
C TYR A 228 6.83 -5.45 -6.94
N SER A 229 6.25 -5.70 -5.76
CA SER A 229 5.86 -7.04 -5.33
C SER A 229 4.85 -7.66 -6.28
N VAL A 230 3.78 -6.92 -6.63
CA VAL A 230 2.76 -7.36 -7.61
C VAL A 230 3.41 -7.68 -8.95
N MET A 231 4.25 -6.79 -9.48
CA MET A 231 4.96 -7.03 -10.73
C MET A 231 5.82 -8.30 -10.67
N GLY A 232 6.56 -8.47 -9.58
CA GLY A 232 7.40 -9.64 -9.34
C GLY A 232 6.60 -10.95 -9.24
N ALA A 233 5.45 -10.93 -8.56
CA ALA A 233 4.56 -12.08 -8.44
C ALA A 233 3.93 -12.48 -9.80
N ILE A 234 3.56 -11.50 -10.63
CA ILE A 234 3.06 -11.75 -11.98
C ILE A 234 4.16 -12.35 -12.86
N ASP A 235 5.36 -11.77 -12.86
CA ASP A 235 6.49 -12.31 -13.61
C ASP A 235 6.83 -13.74 -13.16
N PHE A 236 6.77 -13.99 -11.85
CA PHE A 236 6.97 -15.32 -11.29
C PHE A 236 5.93 -16.33 -11.81
N LYS A 237 4.63 -15.97 -11.77
CA LYS A 237 3.54 -16.81 -12.30
C LYS A 237 3.63 -17.01 -13.82
N LYS A 238 4.24 -16.07 -14.56
CA LYS A 238 4.56 -16.19 -15.99
C LYS A 238 5.86 -16.98 -16.25
N ASN A 239 6.49 -17.56 -15.23
CA ASN A 239 7.81 -18.22 -15.29
C ASN A 239 8.95 -17.31 -15.79
N ASN A 240 8.76 -15.99 -15.78
CA ASN A 240 9.79 -15.02 -16.13
C ASN A 240 10.64 -14.70 -14.89
N PHE A 241 11.41 -15.68 -14.44
CA PHE A 241 12.13 -15.62 -13.17
C PHE A 241 13.20 -14.51 -13.10
N ALA A 242 13.77 -14.11 -14.24
CA ALA A 242 14.73 -13.01 -14.29
C ALA A 242 14.06 -11.64 -14.00
N SER A 243 12.90 -11.37 -14.60
CA SER A 243 12.11 -10.18 -14.28
C SER A 243 11.53 -10.24 -12.87
N ALA A 244 11.06 -11.42 -12.44
CA ALA A 244 10.59 -11.63 -11.08
C ALA A 244 11.68 -11.29 -10.05
N GLN A 245 12.90 -11.81 -10.23
CA GLN A 245 14.04 -11.47 -9.38
C GLN A 245 14.26 -9.95 -9.31
N THR A 246 14.23 -9.28 -10.47
CA THR A 246 14.47 -7.83 -10.54
C THR A 246 13.40 -7.04 -9.78
N ASN A 247 12.13 -7.37 -9.98
CA ASN A 247 11.02 -6.64 -9.35
C ASN A 247 10.90 -6.97 -7.85
N LEU A 248 11.07 -8.23 -7.44
CA LEU A 248 11.04 -8.61 -6.02
C LEU A 248 12.20 -7.98 -5.24
N GLN A 249 13.39 -7.84 -5.85
CA GLN A 249 14.49 -7.10 -5.23
C GLN A 249 14.15 -5.61 -5.07
N LYS A 250 13.59 -4.96 -6.10
CA LYS A 250 13.13 -3.56 -6.01
C LYS A 250 12.06 -3.37 -4.94
N SER A 251 11.19 -4.34 -4.74
CA SER A 251 10.19 -4.33 -3.67
C SER A 251 10.87 -4.23 -2.30
N ILE A 252 11.81 -5.14 -2.02
CA ILE A 252 12.57 -5.16 -0.75
C ILE A 252 13.36 -3.86 -0.56
N ASP A 253 14.02 -3.36 -1.61
CA ASP A 253 14.85 -2.16 -1.54
C ASP A 253 14.01 -0.87 -1.38
N ALA A 254 12.76 -0.88 -1.88
CA ALA A 254 11.87 0.27 -1.76
C ALA A 254 11.37 0.47 -0.31
N TYR A 255 11.23 -0.59 0.48
CA TYR A 255 10.79 -0.52 1.87
C TYR A 255 11.58 -1.49 2.79
N PRO A 256 12.88 -1.20 3.03
CA PRO A 256 13.79 -2.14 3.69
C PRO A 256 13.59 -2.25 5.21
N SER A 257 12.85 -1.32 5.82
CA SER A 257 12.57 -1.29 7.26
C SER A 257 11.68 -2.44 7.71
N GLU A 258 10.77 -2.90 6.84
CA GLU A 258 9.85 -4.01 7.12
C GLU A 258 9.74 -4.93 5.89
N PRO A 259 10.77 -5.73 5.60
CA PRO A 259 10.75 -6.63 4.46
C PRO A 259 9.64 -7.68 4.61
N ASP A 260 8.81 -7.84 3.57
CA ASP A 260 7.79 -8.89 3.53
C ASP A 260 8.44 -10.26 3.31
N ALA A 261 8.20 -11.19 4.25
CA ALA A 261 8.74 -12.54 4.19
C ALA A 261 8.27 -13.35 2.97
N VAL A 262 7.06 -13.10 2.46
CA VAL A 262 6.53 -13.72 1.24
C VAL A 262 7.34 -13.26 0.03
N VAL A 263 7.60 -11.96 -0.09
CA VAL A 263 8.42 -11.37 -1.16
C VAL A 263 9.84 -11.91 -1.12
N VAL A 264 10.45 -11.98 0.07
CA VAL A 264 11.80 -12.53 0.25
C VAL A 264 11.84 -14.01 -0.12
N LEU A 265 10.84 -14.81 0.26
CA LEU A 265 10.77 -16.21 -0.14
C LEU A 265 10.59 -16.37 -1.66
N GLN A 266 9.69 -15.58 -2.28
CA GLN A 266 9.50 -15.61 -3.72
C GLN A 266 10.77 -15.23 -4.48
N LEU A 267 11.57 -14.30 -3.96
CA LEU A 267 12.88 -13.96 -4.52
C LEU A 267 13.85 -15.14 -4.46
N ALA A 268 13.91 -15.85 -3.33
CA ALA A 268 14.73 -17.06 -3.21
C ALA A 268 14.34 -18.11 -4.25
N ILE A 269 13.04 -18.37 -4.42
CA ILE A 269 12.54 -19.34 -5.41
C ILE A 269 12.82 -18.85 -6.84
N ALA A 270 12.68 -17.54 -7.13
CA ALA A 270 13.02 -17.00 -8.44
C ALA A 270 14.51 -17.17 -8.78
N LEU A 271 15.40 -17.05 -7.80
CA LEU A 271 16.84 -17.31 -7.95
C LEU A 271 17.12 -18.81 -8.15
N ASP A 272 16.45 -19.67 -7.38
CA ASP A 272 16.54 -21.13 -7.52
C ASP A 272 16.12 -21.59 -8.92
N LYS A 273 15.02 -21.06 -9.45
CA LYS A 273 14.55 -21.35 -10.82
C LYS A 273 15.48 -20.86 -11.93
N GLN A 274 16.49 -20.07 -11.58
CA GLN A 274 17.58 -19.65 -12.46
C GLN A 274 18.89 -20.38 -12.18
N ASP A 275 18.85 -21.45 -11.37
CA ASP A 275 19.99 -22.24 -10.92
C ASP A 275 21.05 -21.44 -10.14
N LYS A 276 20.67 -20.27 -9.60
CA LYS A 276 21.54 -19.41 -8.78
C LYS A 276 21.55 -19.88 -7.32
N TYR A 277 21.80 -21.17 -7.09
CA TYR A 277 21.62 -21.83 -5.79
C TYR A 277 22.36 -21.15 -4.62
N PRO A 278 23.62 -20.66 -4.77
CA PRO A 278 24.30 -19.98 -3.67
C PRO A 278 23.61 -18.68 -3.24
N ASP A 279 23.04 -17.93 -4.19
CA ASP A 279 22.33 -16.69 -3.89
C ASP A 279 20.91 -16.97 -3.40
N ALA A 280 20.23 -17.95 -4.00
CA ALA A 280 18.94 -18.45 -3.52
C ALA A 280 19.03 -18.89 -2.05
N LEU A 281 20.08 -19.62 -1.67
CA LEU A 281 20.27 -20.09 -0.29
C LEU A 281 20.44 -18.93 0.69
N LYS A 282 21.19 -17.87 0.32
CA LYS A 282 21.32 -16.65 1.14
C LYS A 282 19.95 -16.00 1.38
N VAL A 283 19.15 -15.86 0.32
CA VAL A 283 17.83 -15.23 0.42
C VAL A 283 16.84 -16.13 1.18
N ALA A 284 16.90 -17.46 1.00
CA ALA A 284 16.08 -18.41 1.74
C ALA A 284 16.39 -18.38 3.25
N ASN A 285 17.66 -18.24 3.65
CA ASN A 285 18.04 -18.03 5.04
C ASN A 285 17.41 -16.76 5.62
N ARG A 286 17.45 -15.64 4.88
CA ARG A 286 16.78 -14.40 5.27
C ARG A 286 15.26 -14.61 5.43
N ALA A 287 14.60 -15.36 4.54
CA ALA A 287 13.18 -15.67 4.68
C ALA A 287 12.89 -16.49 5.96
N VAL A 288 13.79 -17.41 6.34
CA VAL A 288 13.68 -18.13 7.62
C VAL A 288 13.81 -17.18 8.81
N GLU A 289 14.79 -16.26 8.79
CA GLU A 289 14.99 -15.28 9.87
C GLU A 289 13.79 -14.35 10.08
N LEU A 290 13.07 -14.03 9.00
CA LEU A 290 11.87 -13.19 9.03
C LEU A 290 10.60 -13.94 9.50
N THR A 291 10.65 -15.26 9.68
CA THR A 291 9.45 -16.08 9.90
C THR A 291 9.55 -16.99 11.11
N GLN A 292 8.40 -17.26 11.72
CA GLN A 292 8.32 -18.21 12.84
C GLN A 292 8.13 -19.65 12.37
N ASP A 293 8.60 -20.59 13.19
CA ASP A 293 8.51 -22.04 12.96
C ASP A 293 7.08 -22.56 12.75
N SER A 294 6.12 -21.98 13.47
CA SER A 294 4.73 -22.40 13.47
C SER A 294 3.91 -21.90 12.28
N THR A 295 4.40 -20.95 11.48
CA THR A 295 3.62 -20.37 10.37
C THR A 295 3.81 -21.15 9.08
N GLN A 296 2.83 -21.08 8.19
CA GLN A 296 2.91 -21.74 6.88
C GLN A 296 4.09 -21.18 6.05
N ILE A 297 4.24 -19.86 5.99
CA ILE A 297 5.32 -19.20 5.24
C ILE A 297 6.70 -19.64 5.76
N GLY A 298 6.87 -19.76 7.08
CA GLY A 298 8.14 -20.19 7.60
C GLY A 298 8.44 -21.65 7.24
N LYS A 299 7.44 -22.55 7.28
CA LYS A 299 7.65 -23.95 6.87
C LYS A 299 8.14 -24.01 5.43
N LEU A 300 7.54 -23.21 4.53
CA LEU A 300 7.97 -23.09 3.15
C LEU A 300 9.40 -22.55 3.04
N ALA A 301 9.75 -21.51 3.79
CA ALA A 301 11.10 -20.95 3.79
C ALA A 301 12.18 -21.94 4.25
N ARG A 302 11.91 -22.69 5.33
CA ARG A 302 12.83 -23.75 5.81
C ARG A 302 12.96 -24.89 4.82
N ASN A 303 11.86 -25.34 4.22
CA ASN A 303 11.89 -26.39 3.21
C ASN A 303 12.75 -25.98 2.00
N GLU A 304 12.59 -24.74 1.52
CA GLU A 304 13.36 -24.25 0.38
C GLU A 304 14.84 -24.08 0.73
N ARG A 305 15.16 -23.52 1.90
CA ARG A 305 16.53 -23.45 2.42
C ARG A 305 17.17 -24.84 2.48
N ASP A 306 16.49 -25.83 3.07
CA ASP A 306 17.04 -27.17 3.27
C ASP A 306 17.31 -27.89 1.95
N ARG A 307 16.40 -27.72 0.97
CA ARG A 307 16.60 -28.20 -0.40
C ARG A 307 17.82 -27.54 -1.06
N LEU A 308 17.93 -26.21 -0.98
CA LEU A 308 19.05 -25.46 -1.57
C LEU A 308 20.38 -25.83 -0.93
N GLN A 309 20.40 -26.08 0.38
CA GLN A 309 21.60 -26.50 1.10
C GLN A 309 22.14 -27.84 0.57
N GLN A 310 21.25 -28.81 0.31
CA GLN A 310 21.61 -30.08 -0.33
C GLN A 310 22.17 -29.87 -1.74
N LEU A 311 21.56 -29.00 -2.56
CA LEU A 311 22.02 -28.69 -3.91
C LEU A 311 23.39 -28.00 -3.94
N THR A 312 23.72 -27.22 -2.91
CA THR A 312 25.04 -26.57 -2.76
C THR A 312 26.11 -27.45 -2.10
N GLY A 313 25.80 -28.72 -1.80
CA GLY A 313 26.73 -29.65 -1.14
C GLY A 313 26.97 -29.37 0.34
N GLY A 314 26.12 -28.56 0.99
CA GLY A 314 26.18 -28.29 2.42
C GLY A 314 25.47 -29.37 3.23
N ALA A 315 26.08 -29.83 4.33
CA ALA A 315 25.39 -30.68 5.30
C ALA A 315 24.18 -29.93 5.90
N PRO A 316 22.99 -30.56 6.05
CA PRO A 316 21.83 -29.90 6.65
C PRO A 316 22.16 -29.34 8.04
N PRO A 317 21.62 -28.19 8.44
CA PRO A 317 21.80 -27.69 9.79
C PRO A 317 21.12 -28.68 10.76
N PRO A 318 21.71 -28.92 11.95
CA PRO A 318 21.14 -29.84 12.91
C PRO A 318 19.72 -29.41 13.26
N ALA A 319 18.77 -30.36 13.18
CA ALA A 319 17.37 -30.13 13.53
C ALA A 319 17.30 -29.55 14.95
N GLN A 320 16.62 -28.40 15.11
CA GLN A 320 16.33 -27.90 16.46
C GLN A 320 15.49 -28.95 17.20
N PRO A 321 15.82 -29.28 18.46
CA PRO A 321 15.09 -30.29 19.21
C PRO A 321 13.61 -29.93 19.28
N GLN A 322 12.76 -30.80 18.73
CA GLN A 322 11.34 -30.78 19.01
C GLN A 322 11.18 -30.93 20.53
N ALA A 323 10.61 -29.89 21.17
CA ALA A 323 10.26 -29.94 22.57
C ALA A 323 9.35 -31.16 22.80
N GLN A 324 9.85 -32.15 23.52
CA GLN A 324 9.07 -33.32 23.90
C GLN A 324 7.84 -32.88 24.70
N PRO A 325 6.66 -33.49 24.46
CA PRO A 325 5.49 -33.19 25.27
C PRO A 325 5.75 -33.58 26.73
N PRO A 326 5.26 -32.78 27.70
CA PRO A 326 5.45 -33.07 29.11
C PRO A 326 4.83 -34.42 29.45
N LYS A 327 5.61 -35.29 30.11
CA LYS A 327 5.08 -36.50 30.74
C LYS A 327 4.24 -36.06 31.95
N ASN A 328 3.03 -36.65 32.04
CA ASN A 328 1.99 -36.44 33.06
C ASN A 328 2.51 -36.27 34.49
#